data_AF-A0A6L7XUL0-F1
#
_entry.id   AF-A0A6L7XUL0-F1
#
_cell.length_a   1.000
_cell.length_b   1.000
_cell.length_c   1.000
_cell.angle_alpha   90.00
_cell.angle_beta   90.00
_cell.angle_gamma   90.00
#
_symmetry.space_group_name_H-M   'P 1'
#
loop_
_entity.id
_entity.type
_entity.pdbx_description
1 polymer ?
#
loop_
_entity_poly.entity_id
_entity_poly.type
_entity_poly.pdbx_seq_one_letter_code
_entity_poly.pdbx_strand_id
1 'polypeptide(L)'
;MVTVADDIPEELRPAASAALKWVNEERGAAFKLTGVVDADEALAAPADEAIEFGLVLCEDEMCLREQVRVERQDGRFQVSAVEAAPSLIPPLLDPPQGVRRDWLDRVLGKHEFAVLLVYRGLW
;
A
#
# COMPACT_ATOMS: atom_id res chain seq x y z
N MET A 1 -1.67 -13.47 0.68
CA MET A 1 -2.54 -12.52 -0.06
C MET A 1 -2.07 -11.16 0.38
N VAL A 2 -1.72 -10.27 -0.52
CA VAL A 2 -1.19 -8.95 -0.14
C VAL A 2 -2.29 -8.14 0.55
N THR A 3 -2.08 -7.68 1.78
CA THR A 3 -3.05 -6.87 2.53
C THR A 3 -2.55 -5.44 2.72
N VAL A 4 -3.36 -4.44 2.36
CA VAL A 4 -3.02 -3.03 2.58
C VAL A 4 -3.87 -2.51 3.74
N ALA A 5 -3.21 -1.95 4.75
CA ALA A 5 -3.84 -1.29 5.89
C ALA A 5 -3.71 0.24 5.73
N ASP A 6 -4.85 0.91 5.55
CA ASP A 6 -4.94 2.37 5.48
C ASP A 6 -4.76 3.04 6.85
N ASP A 7 -5.07 2.32 7.94
CA ASP A 7 -4.73 2.72 9.30
C ASP A 7 -3.55 1.87 9.78
N ILE A 8 -2.45 2.54 10.13
CA ILE A 8 -1.19 1.89 10.45
C ILE A 8 -1.26 1.40 11.90
N PRO A 9 -1.12 0.07 12.14
CA PRO A 9 -1.15 -0.49 13.48
C PRO A 9 -0.17 0.22 14.42
N GLU A 10 -0.58 0.47 15.66
CA GLU A 10 0.20 1.28 16.60
C GLU A 10 1.60 0.69 16.85
N GLU A 11 1.70 -0.63 16.84
CA GLU A 11 2.93 -1.39 17.03
C GLU A 11 3.92 -1.16 15.87
N LEU A 12 3.42 -0.96 14.64
CA LEU A 12 4.25 -0.71 13.46
C LEU A 12 4.59 0.77 13.26
N ARG A 13 3.85 1.71 13.86
CA ARG A 13 4.08 3.16 13.66
C ARG A 13 5.53 3.59 13.88
N PRO A 14 6.26 3.15 14.93
CA PRO A 14 7.66 3.55 15.11
C PRO A 14 8.58 3.06 14.00
N ALA A 15 8.42 1.80 13.59
CA ALA A 15 9.20 1.19 12.52
C ALA A 15 8.88 1.84 11.17
N ALA A 16 7.59 2.03 10.87
CA ALA A 16 7.13 2.66 9.64
C ALA A 16 7.54 4.15 9.55
N SER A 17 7.56 4.87 10.67
CA SER A 17 8.07 6.26 10.72
C SER A 17 9.57 6.33 10.47
N ALA A 18 10.34 5.38 11.03
CA ALA A 18 11.78 5.29 10.76
C ALA A 18 12.05 4.97 9.28
N ALA A 19 11.26 4.07 8.70
CA ALA A 19 11.38 3.72 7.29
C ALA A 19 10.97 4.87 6.37
N LEU A 20 9.88 5.59 6.67
CA LEU A 20 9.50 6.82 5.94
C LEU A 20 10.65 7.83 5.91
N LYS A 21 11.26 8.09 7.07
CA LYS A 21 12.38 9.02 7.19
C LYS A 21 13.54 8.57 6.30
N TRP A 22 13.90 7.30 6.37
CA TRP A 22 14.97 6.72 5.55
C TRP A 22 14.67 6.85 4.05
N VAL A 23 13.46 6.52 3.59
CA VAL A 23 13.09 6.66 2.16
C VAL A 23 13.17 8.11 1.70
N ASN A 24 12.68 9.06 2.50
CA ASN A 24 12.74 10.48 2.18
C ASN A 24 14.18 11.00 2.09
N GLU A 25 15.07 10.53 2.97
CA GLU A 25 16.50 10.85 2.95
C GLU A 25 17.19 10.29 1.70
N GLU A 26 16.98 9.01 1.37
CA GLU A 26 17.58 8.36 0.21
C GLU A 26 17.13 8.98 -1.12
N ARG A 27 15.87 9.41 -1.20
CA ARG A 27 15.27 9.94 -2.43
C ARG A 27 15.30 11.46 -2.53
N GLY A 28 15.69 12.16 -1.47
CA GLY A 28 15.63 13.62 -1.41
C GLY A 28 14.21 14.16 -1.61
N ALA A 29 13.20 13.46 -1.05
CA ALA A 29 11.78 13.72 -1.25
C ALA A 29 11.05 13.97 0.06
N ALA A 30 9.77 14.38 -0.01
CA ALA A 30 8.94 14.66 1.15
C ALA A 30 7.63 13.85 1.14
N PHE A 31 7.74 12.54 0.95
CA PHE A 31 6.59 11.65 0.97
C PHE A 31 5.88 11.67 2.32
N LYS A 32 4.57 11.44 2.27
CA LYS A 32 3.72 11.11 3.42
C LYS A 32 3.43 9.62 3.42
N LEU A 33 3.51 9.00 4.58
CA LEU A 33 3.09 7.62 4.75
C LEU A 33 1.57 7.55 4.84
N THR A 34 0.94 6.82 3.92
CA THR A 34 -0.52 6.69 3.82
C THR A 34 -1.03 5.28 4.07
N GLY A 35 -0.14 4.29 4.11
CA GLY A 35 -0.52 2.90 4.41
C GLY A 35 0.67 1.98 4.55
N VAL A 36 0.40 0.78 5.08
CA VAL A 36 1.37 -0.31 5.20
C VAL A 36 0.82 -1.54 4.49
N VAL A 37 1.69 -2.26 3.80
CA VAL A 37 1.37 -3.51 3.11
C VAL A 37 1.95 -4.69 3.88
N ASP A 38 1.17 -5.77 3.98
CA ASP A 38 1.50 -7.00 4.71
C ASP A 38 1.71 -6.76 6.22
N ALA A 39 0.90 -5.85 6.78
CA ALA A 39 0.95 -5.45 8.19
C ALA A 39 0.78 -6.63 9.15
N ASP A 40 -0.14 -7.55 8.85
CA ASP A 40 -0.37 -8.74 9.69
C ASP A 40 0.86 -9.66 9.73
N GLU A 41 1.57 -9.79 8.62
CA GLU A 41 2.77 -10.62 8.51
C GLU A 41 3.92 -9.99 9.31
N ALA A 42 4.08 -8.66 9.22
CA ALA A 42 5.05 -7.92 10.00
C ALA A 42 4.74 -7.93 11.51
N LEU A 43 3.47 -7.91 11.90
CA LEU A 43 3.04 -8.01 13.31
C LEU A 43 3.20 -9.41 13.88
N ALA A 44 3.13 -10.45 13.04
CA ALA A 44 3.32 -11.84 13.46
C ALA A 44 4.80 -12.21 13.65
N ALA A 45 5.72 -11.39 13.16
CA ALA A 45 7.16 -11.62 13.30
C ALA A 45 7.63 -11.44 14.77
N PRO A 46 8.63 -12.20 15.23
CA PRO A 46 9.22 -12.04 16.55
C PRO A 46 9.79 -10.63 16.76
N ALA A 47 9.67 -10.10 17.99
CA ALA A 47 10.07 -8.73 18.31
C ALA A 47 11.58 -8.44 18.18
N ASP A 48 12.40 -9.49 18.16
CA ASP A 48 13.86 -9.48 18.03
C ASP A 48 14.34 -9.80 16.60
N GLU A 49 13.44 -10.11 15.67
CA GLU A 49 13.77 -10.37 14.28
C GLU A 49 13.57 -9.13 13.39
N ALA A 50 14.23 -9.18 12.23
CA ALA A 50 13.99 -8.22 11.17
C ALA A 50 12.57 -8.40 10.62
N ILE A 51 11.83 -7.31 10.49
CA ILE A 51 10.50 -7.31 9.89
C ILE A 51 10.56 -6.72 8.49
N GLU A 52 9.86 -7.34 7.55
CA GLU A 52 9.73 -6.85 6.18
C GLU A 52 8.28 -6.49 5.90
N PHE A 53 8.06 -5.29 5.36
CA PHE A 53 6.72 -4.82 5.00
C PHE A 53 6.77 -3.76 3.92
N GLY A 54 5.64 -3.54 3.25
CA GLY A 54 5.52 -2.51 2.24
C GLY A 54 5.06 -1.17 2.83
N LEU A 55 5.52 -0.07 2.27
CA LEU A 55 5.05 1.28 2.56
C LEU A 55 4.27 1.80 1.36
N VAL A 56 3.11 2.41 1.60
CA VAL A 56 2.42 3.25 0.62
C VAL A 56 2.76 4.70 0.95
N LEU A 57 3.49 5.34 0.04
CA LEU A 57 4.07 6.66 0.21
C LEU A 57 3.52 7.59 -0.84
N CYS A 58 2.93 8.72 -0.46
CA CYS A 58 2.33 9.67 -1.39
C CYS A 58 2.89 11.09 -1.21
N GLU A 59 3.15 11.76 -2.33
CA GLU A 59 3.51 13.17 -2.44
C GLU A 59 2.58 13.81 -3.48
N ASP A 60 1.82 14.83 -3.08
CA ASP A 60 0.78 15.47 -3.88
C ASP A 60 -0.15 14.49 -4.60
N GLU A 61 0.07 14.25 -5.90
CA GLU A 61 -0.76 13.37 -6.74
C GLU A 61 -0.08 12.03 -7.08
N MET A 62 1.14 11.79 -6.59
CA MET A 62 1.93 10.59 -6.89
C MET A 62 2.06 9.72 -5.65
N CYS A 63 1.69 8.46 -5.77
CA CYS A 63 1.97 7.43 -4.77
C CYS A 63 2.97 6.41 -5.31
N LEU A 64 3.80 5.90 -4.42
CA LEU A 64 4.76 4.86 -4.68
C LEU A 64 4.70 3.82 -3.57
N ARG A 65 5.04 2.59 -3.94
CA ARG A 65 5.17 1.48 -3.01
C ARG A 65 6.64 1.11 -2.88
N GLU A 66 7.14 1.11 -1.64
CA GLU A 66 8.46 0.59 -1.31
C GLU A 66 8.34 -0.66 -0.46
N GLN A 67 9.27 -1.60 -0.62
CA GLN A 67 9.43 -2.71 0.31
C GLN A 67 10.68 -2.45 1.15
N VAL A 68 10.53 -2.53 2.47
CA VAL A 68 11.61 -2.25 3.42
C VAL A 68 11.78 -3.40 4.39
N ARG A 69 13.02 -3.57 4.85
CA ARG A 69 13.39 -4.40 5.99
C ARG A 69 13.78 -3.49 7.14
N VAL A 70 13.20 -3.72 8.31
CA VAL A 70 13.45 -2.94 9.51
C VAL A 70 13.97 -3.85 10.62
N GLU A 71 15.14 -3.52 11.14
CA GLU A 71 15.80 -4.23 12.24
C GLU A 71 15.91 -3.32 13.46
N ARG A 72 15.61 -3.86 14.64
CA ARG A 72 15.80 -3.13 15.90
C ARG A 72 17.19 -3.45 16.46
N GLN A 73 18.08 -2.47 16.48
CA GLN A 73 19.41 -2.56 17.10
C GLN A 73 19.59 -1.46 18.13
N ASP A 74 19.88 -1.82 19.38
CA ASP A 74 20.16 -0.90 20.50
C ASP A 74 19.12 0.23 20.67
N GLY A 75 17.84 -0.10 20.50
CA GLY A 75 16.73 0.85 20.61
C GLY A 75 16.58 1.79 19.40
N ARG A 76 17.36 1.60 18.34
CA ARG A 76 17.24 2.27 17.04
C ARG A 76 16.70 1.32 15.99
N PHE A 77 16.17 1.89 14.92
CA PHE A 77 15.78 1.15 13.72
C PHE A 77 16.85 1.30 12.65
N GLN A 78 17.36 0.18 12.15
CA GLN A 78 18.10 0.11 10.90
C GLN A 78 17.13 -0.28 9.80
N VAL A 79 17.11 0.49 8.71
CA VAL A 79 16.20 0.31 7.59
C VAL A 79 17.03 0.03 6.34
N SER A 80 16.61 -0.93 5.54
CA SER A 80 17.20 -1.22 4.24
C SER A 80 16.11 -1.49 3.19
N ALA A 81 16.42 -1.21 1.92
CA ALA A 81 15.58 -1.60 0.81
C ALA A 81 15.55 -3.12 0.66
N VAL A 82 14.38 -3.66 0.37
CA VAL A 82 14.20 -5.01 -0.16
C VAL A 82 13.72 -4.86 -1.59
N GLU A 83 14.13 -5.78 -2.46
CA GLU A 83 13.56 -5.82 -3.80
C GLU A 83 12.05 -6.05 -3.67
N ALA A 84 11.27 -5.02 -3.99
CA ALA A 84 9.83 -5.12 -3.93
C ALA A 84 9.39 -6.24 -4.87
N ALA A 85 8.67 -7.23 -4.34
CA ALA A 85 8.02 -8.20 -5.19
C ALA A 85 7.20 -7.42 -6.25
N PRO A 86 7.32 -7.76 -7.54
CA PRO A 86 6.55 -7.07 -8.57
C PRO A 86 5.10 -7.05 -8.14
N SER A 87 4.46 -5.87 -8.21
CA SER A 87 3.07 -5.68 -7.80
C SER A 87 2.22 -6.75 -8.49
N LEU A 88 1.93 -7.83 -7.76
CA LEU A 88 0.91 -8.79 -8.13
C LEU A 88 -0.39 -8.08 -7.84
N ILE A 89 -0.75 -7.14 -8.72
CA ILE A 89 -2.05 -6.49 -8.72
C ILE A 89 -3.06 -7.62 -8.50
N PRO A 90 -3.73 -7.69 -7.33
CA PRO A 90 -4.62 -8.79 -7.06
C PRO A 90 -5.67 -8.81 -8.17
N PRO A 91 -5.94 -9.96 -8.81
CA PRO A 91 -6.90 -10.05 -9.92
C PRO A 91 -8.35 -9.71 -9.50
N LEU A 92 -8.59 -9.39 -8.22
CA LEU A 92 -9.90 -9.02 -7.68
C LEU A 92 -10.19 -7.51 -7.77
N LEU A 93 -9.62 -6.81 -8.75
CA LEU A 93 -10.02 -5.46 -9.14
C LEU A 93 -11.07 -5.44 -10.27
N ASP A 94 -11.52 -6.60 -10.73
CA ASP A 94 -12.72 -6.66 -11.57
C ASP A 94 -13.94 -6.46 -10.68
N PRO A 95 -14.80 -5.46 -10.97
CA PRO A 95 -16.06 -5.33 -10.24
C PRO A 95 -16.86 -6.63 -10.31
N PRO A 96 -17.62 -7.00 -9.26
CA PRO A 96 -18.25 -8.31 -9.16
C PRO A 96 -18.96 -8.72 -10.46
N GLN A 97 -18.66 -9.93 -10.95
CA GLN A 97 -19.34 -10.46 -12.13
C GLN A 97 -20.85 -10.55 -11.84
N GLY A 98 -21.68 -10.04 -12.75
CA GLY A 98 -23.15 -10.06 -12.64
C GLY A 98 -23.77 -8.74 -12.20
N VAL A 99 -23.33 -8.12 -11.09
CA VAL A 99 -23.94 -6.88 -10.55
C VAL A 99 -23.88 -5.72 -11.55
N ARG A 100 -22.84 -5.69 -12.37
CA ARG A 100 -22.63 -4.64 -13.38
C ARG A 100 -23.65 -4.64 -14.51
N ARG A 101 -24.08 -5.82 -14.99
CA ARG A 101 -24.85 -5.89 -16.24
C ARG A 101 -26.22 -5.28 -16.06
N ASP A 102 -26.94 -5.76 -15.04
CA ASP A 102 -28.27 -5.26 -14.72
C ASP A 102 -28.26 -3.78 -14.28
N TRP A 103 -27.20 -3.33 -13.61
CA TRP A 103 -27.04 -1.92 -13.26
C TRP A 103 -26.78 -1.05 -14.51
N LEU A 104 -25.87 -1.48 -15.39
CA LEU A 104 -25.53 -0.74 -16.61
C LEU A 104 -26.74 -0.65 -17.55
N ASP A 105 -27.48 -1.75 -17.70
CA ASP A 105 -28.70 -1.81 -18.52
C ASP A 105 -29.77 -0.82 -18.02
N ARG A 106 -29.94 -0.70 -16.69
CA ARG A 106 -30.85 0.28 -16.09
C ARG A 106 -30.41 1.74 -16.29
N VAL A 107 -29.10 2.01 -16.30
CA VAL A 107 -28.57 3.36 -16.48
C VAL A 107 -28.66 3.76 -17.95
N LEU A 108 -28.27 2.88 -18.88
CA LEU A 108 -28.37 3.11 -20.32
C LEU A 108 -29.83 3.31 -20.78
N GLY A 109 -30.80 2.63 -20.14
CA GLY A 109 -32.22 2.85 -20.43
C GLY A 109 -32.76 4.23 -19.99
N LYS A 110 -32.03 4.99 -19.18
CA LYS A 110 -32.46 6.28 -18.62
C LYS A 110 -31.77 7.50 -19.25
N HIS A 111 -30.69 7.29 -19.97
CA HIS A 111 -29.82 8.36 -20.46
C HIS A 111 -29.43 8.13 -21.92
N GLU A 112 -29.31 9.21 -22.69
CA GLU A 112 -28.90 9.15 -24.11
C GLU A 112 -27.45 8.65 -24.27
N PHE A 113 -26.61 8.88 -23.26
CA PHE A 113 -25.29 8.28 -23.12
C PHE A 113 -24.87 8.19 -21.64
N ALA A 114 -23.91 7.32 -21.33
CA ALA A 114 -23.31 7.18 -20.02
C ALA A 114 -21.78 7.20 -20.13
N VAL A 115 -21.10 7.87 -19.19
CA VAL A 115 -19.64 7.86 -19.09
C VAL A 115 -19.26 6.94 -17.93
N LEU A 116 -18.55 5.85 -18.25
CA LEU A 116 -18.02 4.93 -17.24
C LEU A 116 -16.54 5.26 -16.99
N LEU A 117 -16.25 5.90 -15.86
CA LEU A 117 -14.88 6.11 -15.41
C LEU A 117 -14.43 4.88 -14.64
N VAL A 118 -13.52 4.11 -15.23
CA VAL A 118 -12.84 3.00 -14.54
C VAL A 118 -11.45 3.48 -14.16
N TYR A 119 -11.26 3.83 -12.89
CA TYR A 119 -9.95 4.16 -12.37
C TYR A 119 -9.17 2.88 -12.10
N ARG A 120 -7.98 2.76 -12.69
CA ARG A 120 -6.99 1.72 -12.40
C ARG A 120 -5.73 2.40 -11.88
N GLY A 121 -5.79 2.85 -10.63
CA GLY A 121 -4.59 3.30 -9.92
C GLY A 121 -3.65 2.11 -9.73
N LEU A 122 -2.39 2.30 -10.14
CA LEU A 122 -1.28 1.55 -9.59
C LEU A 122 -1.20 1.95 -8.12
N TRP A 123 -1.48 1.01 -7.23
CA TRP A 123 -1.04 1.08 -5.84
C TRP A 123 0.28 0.32 -5.73
#